data_AF-A0A261D087-F1
#
_entry.id   AF-A0A261D087-F1
#
_cell.length_a   1.000
_cell.length_b   1.000
_cell.length_c   1.000
_cell.angle_alpha   90.00
_cell.angle_beta   90.00
_cell.angle_gamma   90.00
#
_symmetry.space_group_name_H-M   'P 1'
#
loop_
_entity.id
_entity.type
_entity.pdbx_description
1 polymer ?
#
loop_
_entity_poly.entity_id
_entity_poly.type
_entity_poly.pdbx_seq_one_letter_code
_entity_poly.pdbx_strand_id
1 'polypeptide(L)'
;MTSAEREILRVPDRFEALATEDAATLRGVVTPVEASLSAIDERFLEIRSAERGGLMILKGVSGAGKSTFAKTANLFREIDIVPVDSQQELTVALRELPATNNPRLVIVEGREALGEVARESIESYLHAANNFVRSEAGRTSLLVWPVNTDNMVELLTDIARSIGAKALLGFEDEFHLFTGPPKSDFIKIADQTIGALNQGASIYNLGLSVERADELAVRSDTIGEFLGRVRIELQKNVERIQGLMPQESLRVWTIVVSDSNAESAVNAVTRGRDAYADIDRMMTSTNANIVADLQKFPDRLGILGTVLDARVVYLDVFSALAVARTFADDSLRQLMTEKGMSTSKDSKAIDRIGDSTLGILLQGSTLGTGRRGAKAKGNTLSAFSNLTAIASDNDTLINIAIATALKQTGIITDFEPEKLFGKDRKYYSDLIVTLPTGESIRLEFMWRNSTGSADISNYVLKKLEIYGKSIGLFD
;
A
#
# COMPACT_ATOMS: atom_id res chain seq x y z
N MET A 1 20.52 -4.25 -5.10
CA MET A 1 19.38 -3.53 -5.71
C MET A 1 19.79 -2.08 -5.82
N THR A 2 19.86 -1.56 -7.03
CA THR A 2 20.29 -0.17 -7.31
C THR A 2 19.11 0.80 -7.07
N SER A 3 19.39 2.10 -7.02
CA SER A 3 18.41 3.19 -6.83
C SER A 3 17.23 3.25 -7.83
N ALA A 4 17.12 2.26 -8.72
CA ALA A 4 16.13 2.11 -9.77
C ALA A 4 14.86 1.35 -9.33
N GLU A 5 14.88 0.63 -8.19
CA GLU A 5 13.67 0.05 -7.58
C GLU A 5 13.18 0.93 -6.41
N ARG A 6 13.04 2.24 -6.65
CA ARG A 6 12.14 3.04 -5.80
C ARG A 6 10.76 2.38 -5.92
N GLU A 7 10.13 2.02 -4.79
CA GLU A 7 8.79 1.41 -4.80
C GLU A 7 7.87 2.22 -5.71
N ILE A 8 7.54 1.65 -6.88
CA ILE A 8 6.69 2.30 -7.86
C ILE A 8 5.32 2.41 -7.20
N LEU A 9 4.83 3.64 -7.05
CA LEU A 9 3.52 3.88 -6.50
C LEU A 9 2.46 3.13 -7.34
N ARG A 10 1.75 2.19 -6.70
CA ARG A 10 0.76 1.33 -7.36
C ARG A 10 -0.63 1.92 -7.20
N VAL A 11 -1.14 2.55 -8.28
CA VAL A 11 -2.53 3.01 -8.37
C VAL A 11 -3.15 2.44 -9.64
N PRO A 12 -3.64 1.18 -9.59
CA PRO A 12 -4.25 0.56 -10.75
C PRO A 12 -5.61 1.20 -11.06
N ASP A 13 -5.85 1.48 -12.33
CA ASP A 13 -7.12 1.96 -12.88
C ASP A 13 -7.91 0.84 -13.59
N ARG A 14 -7.35 -0.37 -13.65
CA ARG A 14 -7.96 -1.55 -14.27
C ARG A 14 -7.79 -2.80 -13.42
N PHE A 15 -8.70 -3.76 -13.60
CA PHE A 15 -8.75 -4.98 -12.81
C PHE A 15 -7.57 -5.91 -13.03
N GLU A 16 -7.00 -5.94 -14.24
CA GLU A 16 -5.91 -6.86 -14.59
C GLU A 16 -4.69 -6.65 -13.69
N ALA A 17 -4.48 -5.41 -13.23
CA ALA A 17 -3.42 -5.07 -12.29
C ALA A 17 -3.70 -5.49 -10.83
N LEU A 18 -4.93 -5.91 -10.52
CA LEU A 18 -5.37 -6.44 -9.23
C LEU A 18 -5.52 -7.98 -9.25
N ALA A 19 -5.61 -8.60 -10.43
CA ALA A 19 -5.95 -10.01 -10.58
C ALA A 19 -4.93 -10.98 -9.95
N THR A 20 -3.70 -10.52 -9.71
CA THR A 20 -2.63 -11.30 -9.06
C THR A 20 -2.63 -11.20 -7.54
N GLU A 21 -3.44 -10.31 -6.96
CA GLU A 21 -3.51 -10.10 -5.51
C GLU A 21 -4.32 -11.21 -4.82
N ASP A 22 -4.03 -11.48 -3.55
CA ASP A 22 -4.75 -12.50 -2.79
C ASP A 22 -6.20 -12.09 -2.47
N ALA A 23 -7.04 -13.08 -2.11
CA ALA A 23 -8.45 -12.84 -1.82
C ALA A 23 -8.67 -11.90 -0.62
N ALA A 24 -7.74 -11.86 0.33
CA ALA A 24 -7.84 -10.96 1.50
C ALA A 24 -7.63 -9.50 1.10
N THR A 25 -6.65 -9.26 0.23
CA THR A 25 -6.34 -7.96 -0.37
C THR A 25 -7.49 -7.50 -1.25
N LEU A 26 -8.00 -8.39 -2.13
CA LEU A 26 -9.15 -8.08 -2.99
C LEU A 26 -10.40 -7.70 -2.19
N ARG A 27 -10.69 -8.37 -1.06
CA ARG A 27 -11.80 -7.97 -0.17
C ARG A 27 -11.62 -6.59 0.47
N GLY A 28 -10.38 -6.15 0.67
CA GLY A 28 -10.08 -4.81 1.18
C GLY A 28 -10.27 -3.73 0.13
N VAL A 29 -10.11 -4.06 -1.15
CA VAL A 29 -10.10 -3.11 -2.28
C VAL A 29 -11.46 -3.02 -2.99
N VAL A 30 -12.15 -4.14 -3.14
CA VAL A 30 -13.39 -4.20 -3.93
C VAL A 30 -14.58 -3.79 -3.06
N THR A 31 -15.29 -2.75 -3.50
CA THR A 31 -16.56 -2.34 -2.90
C THR A 31 -17.74 -3.05 -3.57
N PRO A 32 -18.69 -3.63 -2.82
CA PRO A 32 -19.85 -4.29 -3.38
C PRO A 32 -20.78 -3.29 -4.07
N VAL A 33 -21.32 -3.67 -5.22
CA VAL A 33 -22.37 -2.91 -5.94
C VAL A 33 -23.69 -3.63 -5.73
N GLU A 34 -24.35 -3.36 -4.60
CA GLU A 34 -25.51 -4.13 -4.11
C GLU A 34 -26.66 -4.25 -5.11
N ALA A 35 -26.93 -3.18 -5.88
CA ALA A 35 -27.96 -3.23 -6.92
C ALA A 35 -27.67 -4.31 -7.98
N SER A 36 -26.40 -4.45 -8.37
CA SER A 36 -25.99 -5.46 -9.35
C SER A 36 -25.84 -6.85 -8.74
N LEU A 37 -25.45 -6.96 -7.46
CA LEU A 37 -25.46 -8.24 -6.74
C LEU A 37 -26.89 -8.78 -6.60
N SER A 38 -27.85 -7.91 -6.28
CA SER A 38 -29.27 -8.27 -6.18
C SER A 38 -29.80 -8.76 -7.54
N ALA A 39 -29.43 -8.11 -8.64
CA ALA A 39 -29.78 -8.57 -9.98
C ALA A 39 -29.24 -9.98 -10.28
N ILE A 40 -28.00 -10.30 -9.86
CA ILE A 40 -27.45 -11.66 -9.97
C ILE A 40 -28.28 -12.66 -9.14
N ASP A 41 -28.63 -12.29 -7.90
CA ASP A 41 -29.41 -13.14 -7.01
C ASP A 41 -30.80 -13.46 -7.60
N GLU A 42 -31.47 -12.45 -8.16
CA GLU A 42 -32.74 -12.58 -8.88
C GLU A 42 -32.59 -13.51 -10.09
N ARG A 43 -31.53 -13.36 -10.89
CA ARG A 43 -31.27 -14.26 -12.03
C ARG A 43 -31.04 -15.69 -11.61
N PHE A 44 -30.33 -15.95 -10.50
CA PHE A 44 -30.18 -17.31 -10.01
C PHE A 44 -31.49 -17.90 -9.45
N LEU A 45 -32.40 -17.07 -8.94
CA LEU A 45 -33.74 -17.51 -8.57
C LEU A 45 -34.56 -17.92 -9.81
N GLU A 46 -34.49 -17.15 -10.90
CA GLU A 46 -35.11 -17.48 -12.18
C GLU A 46 -34.56 -18.80 -12.75
N ILE A 47 -33.22 -18.94 -12.77
CA ILE A 47 -32.51 -20.14 -13.24
C ILE A 47 -32.99 -21.40 -12.51
N ARG A 48 -33.07 -21.34 -11.18
CA ARG A 48 -33.56 -22.46 -10.37
C ARG A 48 -35.01 -22.80 -10.67
N SER A 49 -35.86 -21.79 -10.87
CA SER A 49 -37.29 -22.00 -11.14
C SER A 49 -37.55 -22.53 -12.54
N ALA A 50 -36.69 -22.19 -13.50
CA ALA A 50 -36.81 -22.60 -14.90
C ALA A 50 -36.05 -23.90 -15.23
N GLU A 51 -35.29 -24.46 -14.29
CA GLU A 51 -34.42 -25.62 -14.45
C GLU A 51 -33.45 -25.54 -15.64
N ARG A 52 -32.99 -24.33 -15.96
CA ARG A 52 -32.04 -24.06 -17.03
C ARG A 52 -31.21 -22.83 -16.69
N GLY A 53 -29.99 -22.77 -17.23
CA GLY A 53 -29.11 -21.62 -17.07
C GLY A 53 -29.66 -20.35 -17.74
N GLY A 54 -28.98 -19.24 -17.50
CA GLY A 54 -29.37 -17.91 -17.99
C GLY A 54 -28.24 -17.19 -18.71
N LEU A 55 -28.60 -16.16 -19.47
CA LEU A 55 -27.69 -15.20 -20.08
C LEU A 55 -28.04 -13.80 -19.56
N MET A 56 -27.06 -13.09 -19.03
CA MET A 56 -27.18 -11.69 -18.64
C MET A 56 -26.23 -10.84 -19.48
N ILE A 57 -26.79 -9.92 -20.25
CA ILE A 57 -26.02 -8.85 -20.89
C ILE A 57 -25.77 -7.79 -19.81
N LEU A 58 -24.51 -7.51 -19.51
CA LEU A 58 -24.09 -6.55 -18.49
C LEU A 58 -23.59 -5.28 -19.17
N LYS A 59 -24.50 -4.32 -19.40
CA LYS A 59 -24.20 -3.05 -20.05
C LYS A 59 -23.58 -2.08 -19.06
N GLY A 60 -22.51 -1.39 -19.41
CA GLY A 60 -22.04 -0.24 -18.64
C GLY A 60 -20.85 0.44 -19.31
N VAL A 61 -20.58 1.68 -18.93
CA VAL A 61 -19.46 2.44 -19.52
C VAL A 61 -18.10 1.80 -19.16
N SER A 62 -17.10 2.01 -20.02
CA SER A 62 -15.73 1.56 -19.74
C SER A 62 -15.19 2.23 -18.48
N GLY A 63 -14.43 1.51 -17.65
CA GLY A 63 -13.91 2.02 -16.38
C GLY A 63 -14.91 2.04 -15.21
N ALA A 64 -16.18 1.65 -15.39
CA ALA A 64 -17.16 1.57 -14.30
C ALA A 64 -16.87 0.46 -13.27
N GLY A 65 -16.00 -0.50 -13.60
CA GLY A 65 -15.68 -1.65 -12.74
C GLY A 65 -16.45 -2.93 -13.06
N LYS A 66 -17.02 -3.08 -14.27
CA LYS A 66 -17.76 -4.28 -14.70
C LYS A 66 -16.97 -5.57 -14.53
N SER A 67 -15.75 -5.60 -15.06
CA SER A 67 -14.86 -6.77 -14.99
C SER A 67 -14.47 -7.08 -13.55
N THR A 68 -14.17 -6.05 -12.76
CA THR A 68 -13.92 -6.17 -11.31
C THR A 68 -15.11 -6.82 -10.63
N PHE A 69 -16.32 -6.27 -10.82
CA PHE A 69 -17.55 -6.77 -10.22
C PHE A 69 -17.82 -8.23 -10.57
N ALA A 70 -17.80 -8.58 -11.86
CA ALA A 70 -18.10 -9.94 -12.31
C ALA A 70 -17.09 -10.95 -11.76
N LYS A 71 -15.79 -10.61 -11.80
CA LYS A 71 -14.70 -11.50 -11.36
C LYS A 71 -14.59 -11.67 -9.85
N THR A 72 -15.21 -10.80 -9.07
CA THR A 72 -15.10 -10.78 -7.61
C THR A 72 -16.43 -10.94 -6.90
N ALA A 73 -17.50 -11.27 -7.63
CA ALA A 73 -18.82 -11.48 -7.05
C ALA A 73 -18.83 -12.63 -6.01
N ASN A 74 -17.92 -13.61 -6.13
CA ASN A 74 -17.73 -14.68 -5.14
C ASN A 74 -17.16 -14.21 -3.79
N LEU A 75 -16.66 -12.97 -3.70
CA LEU A 75 -16.28 -12.38 -2.42
C LEU A 75 -17.51 -12.05 -1.57
N PHE A 76 -18.67 -11.87 -2.19
CA PHE A 76 -19.91 -11.38 -1.56
C PHE A 76 -21.08 -12.37 -1.65
N ARG A 77 -20.97 -13.39 -2.51
CA ARG A 77 -21.98 -14.43 -2.72
C ARG A 77 -21.30 -15.79 -2.85
N GLU A 78 -21.98 -16.86 -2.44
CA GLU A 78 -21.49 -18.24 -2.60
C GLU A 78 -21.72 -18.71 -4.04
N ILE A 79 -20.89 -18.21 -4.96
CA ILE A 79 -20.93 -18.53 -6.39
C ILE A 79 -19.55 -18.88 -6.92
N ASP A 80 -19.49 -19.82 -7.86
CA ASP A 80 -18.26 -20.16 -8.57
C ASP A 80 -18.05 -19.19 -9.74
N ILE A 81 -16.85 -18.61 -9.88
CA ILE A 81 -16.52 -17.71 -11.00
C ILE A 81 -15.68 -18.46 -12.03
N VAL A 82 -16.09 -18.42 -13.30
CA VAL A 82 -15.35 -19.01 -14.42
C VAL A 82 -15.19 -17.98 -15.54
N PRO A 83 -14.03 -17.33 -15.69
CA PRO A 83 -13.76 -16.45 -16.81
C PRO A 83 -13.47 -17.27 -18.08
N VAL A 84 -14.02 -16.82 -19.21
CA VAL A 84 -13.69 -17.31 -20.55
C VAL A 84 -12.97 -16.21 -21.30
N ASP A 85 -11.66 -16.40 -21.49
CA ASP A 85 -10.79 -15.42 -22.11
C ASP A 85 -11.20 -15.12 -23.57
N SER A 86 -10.80 -13.96 -24.06
CA SER A 86 -10.92 -13.55 -25.45
C SER A 86 -10.17 -14.47 -26.43
N GLN A 87 -9.04 -15.05 -26.00
CA GLN A 87 -8.22 -15.94 -26.82
C GLN A 87 -8.80 -17.36 -26.95
N GLN A 88 -9.70 -17.74 -26.04
CA GLN A 88 -10.35 -19.05 -26.08
C GLN A 88 -11.52 -19.02 -27.06
N GLU A 89 -11.74 -20.11 -27.80
CA GLU A 89 -12.98 -20.25 -28.56
C GLU A 89 -14.13 -20.53 -27.58
N LEU A 90 -15.11 -19.62 -27.50
CA LEU A 90 -16.22 -19.71 -26.53
C LEU A 90 -16.94 -21.06 -26.59
N THR A 91 -17.17 -21.58 -27.80
CA THR A 91 -17.84 -22.87 -28.00
C THR A 91 -17.11 -24.02 -27.32
N VAL A 92 -15.77 -24.04 -27.42
CA VAL A 92 -14.93 -25.08 -26.83
C VAL A 92 -14.92 -24.91 -25.31
N ALA A 93 -14.66 -23.68 -24.84
CA ALA A 93 -14.61 -23.38 -23.41
C ALA A 93 -15.91 -23.80 -22.70
N LEU A 94 -17.09 -23.46 -23.25
CA LEU A 94 -18.38 -23.82 -22.66
C LEU A 94 -18.64 -25.33 -22.66
N ARG A 95 -18.16 -26.08 -23.66
CA ARG A 95 -18.34 -27.55 -23.71
C ARG A 95 -17.47 -28.29 -22.71
N GLU A 96 -16.31 -27.74 -22.36
CA GLU A 96 -15.38 -28.34 -21.40
C GLU A 96 -15.78 -28.10 -19.94
N LEU A 97 -16.74 -27.21 -19.69
CA LEU A 97 -17.21 -26.93 -18.34
C LEU A 97 -17.97 -28.13 -17.74
N PRO A 98 -17.57 -28.63 -16.56
CA PRO A 98 -18.27 -29.73 -15.91
C PRO A 98 -19.62 -29.28 -15.35
N ALA A 99 -20.50 -30.25 -15.09
CA ALA A 99 -21.70 -30.01 -14.30
C ALA A 99 -21.33 -29.68 -12.85
N THR A 100 -22.12 -28.79 -12.25
CA THR A 100 -21.98 -28.37 -10.86
C THR A 100 -23.36 -28.22 -10.23
N ASN A 101 -23.43 -28.39 -8.90
CA ASN A 101 -24.63 -28.11 -8.11
C ASN A 101 -24.60 -26.71 -7.50
N ASN A 102 -23.45 -26.04 -7.54
CA ASN A 102 -23.31 -24.67 -7.06
C ASN A 102 -23.76 -23.69 -8.16
N PRO A 103 -24.29 -22.51 -7.77
CA PRO A 103 -24.47 -21.41 -8.70
C PRO A 103 -23.11 -21.00 -9.30
N ARG A 104 -23.04 -20.92 -10.62
CA ARG A 104 -21.81 -20.56 -11.34
C ARG A 104 -22.03 -19.35 -12.22
N LEU A 105 -21.12 -18.39 -12.14
CA LEU A 105 -21.09 -17.22 -13.01
C LEU A 105 -19.96 -17.39 -14.04
N VAL A 106 -20.34 -17.50 -15.31
CA VAL A 106 -19.39 -17.67 -16.43
C VAL A 106 -19.25 -16.33 -17.14
N ILE A 107 -18.04 -15.76 -17.20
CA ILE A 107 -17.80 -14.39 -17.72
C ILE A 107 -17.24 -14.49 -19.13
N VAL A 108 -17.89 -13.85 -20.11
CA VAL A 108 -17.41 -13.80 -21.50
C VAL A 108 -16.56 -12.55 -21.71
N GLU A 109 -15.24 -12.69 -21.81
CA GLU A 109 -14.31 -11.54 -21.84
C GLU A 109 -13.84 -11.15 -23.26
N GLY A 110 -13.43 -9.88 -23.41
CA GLY A 110 -12.80 -9.31 -24.61
C GLY A 110 -13.67 -9.37 -25.86
N ARG A 111 -14.98 -9.26 -25.66
CA ARG A 111 -16.02 -9.26 -26.70
C ARG A 111 -17.05 -8.16 -26.40
N GLU A 112 -16.57 -7.01 -25.90
CA GLU A 112 -17.41 -5.98 -25.28
C GLU A 112 -17.79 -4.82 -26.22
N ALA A 113 -17.15 -4.68 -27.38
CA ALA A 113 -17.40 -3.59 -28.34
C ALA A 113 -17.54 -4.04 -29.81
N LEU A 114 -18.27 -3.26 -30.60
CA LEU A 114 -18.42 -3.50 -32.05
C LEU A 114 -17.10 -3.24 -32.79
N GLY A 115 -16.75 -4.15 -33.70
CA GLY A 115 -15.49 -4.11 -34.46
C GLY A 115 -14.41 -5.04 -33.92
N GLU A 116 -14.55 -5.54 -32.69
CA GLU A 116 -13.67 -6.57 -32.13
C GLU A 116 -14.06 -7.97 -32.60
N VAL A 117 -15.33 -8.17 -32.97
CA VAL A 117 -15.88 -9.48 -33.35
C VAL A 117 -16.83 -9.31 -34.54
N ALA A 118 -16.73 -10.20 -35.53
CA ALA A 118 -17.64 -10.25 -36.67
C ALA A 118 -19.05 -10.68 -36.24
N ARG A 119 -20.09 -10.20 -36.93
CA ARG A 119 -21.51 -10.49 -36.59
C ARG A 119 -21.79 -11.99 -36.60
N GLU A 120 -21.24 -12.70 -37.57
CA GLU A 120 -21.36 -14.15 -37.74
C GLU A 120 -20.78 -14.91 -36.54
N SER A 121 -19.69 -14.40 -35.96
CA SER A 121 -19.09 -14.96 -34.75
C SER A 121 -19.96 -14.75 -33.52
N ILE A 122 -20.61 -13.58 -33.39
CA ILE A 122 -21.54 -13.29 -32.28
C ILE A 122 -22.75 -14.23 -32.33
N GLU A 123 -23.29 -14.50 -33.51
CA GLU A 123 -24.38 -15.47 -33.69
C GLU A 123 -23.96 -16.88 -33.28
N SER A 124 -22.78 -17.33 -33.73
CA SER A 124 -22.20 -18.61 -33.30
C SER A 124 -22.04 -18.70 -31.78
N TYR A 125 -21.55 -17.63 -31.15
CA TYR A 125 -21.38 -17.55 -29.70
C TYR A 125 -22.70 -17.59 -28.94
N LEU A 126 -23.75 -16.90 -29.41
CA LEU A 126 -25.08 -16.97 -28.81
C LEU A 126 -25.72 -18.35 -28.97
N HIS A 127 -25.49 -19.03 -30.10
CA HIS A 127 -25.90 -20.43 -30.25
C HIS A 127 -25.17 -21.35 -29.27
N ALA A 128 -23.86 -21.18 -29.10
CA ALA A 128 -23.07 -21.94 -28.13
C ALA A 128 -23.58 -21.70 -26.69
N ALA A 129 -23.83 -20.44 -26.32
CA ALA A 129 -24.41 -20.06 -25.04
C ALA A 129 -25.78 -20.71 -24.81
N ASN A 130 -26.70 -20.63 -25.79
CA ASN A 130 -28.03 -21.22 -25.71
C ASN A 130 -27.99 -22.75 -25.54
N ASN A 131 -27.06 -23.42 -26.23
CA ASN A 131 -26.88 -24.87 -26.08
C ASN A 131 -26.31 -25.21 -24.69
N PHE A 132 -25.34 -24.43 -24.21
CA PHE A 132 -24.73 -24.64 -22.90
C PHE A 132 -25.73 -24.48 -21.76
N VAL A 133 -26.50 -23.38 -21.71
CA VAL A 133 -27.46 -23.14 -20.62
C VAL A 133 -28.61 -24.15 -20.55
N ARG A 134 -28.88 -24.87 -21.66
CA ARG A 134 -29.84 -25.98 -21.71
C ARG A 134 -29.26 -27.35 -21.36
N SER A 135 -27.93 -27.44 -21.29
CA SER A 135 -27.25 -28.69 -20.92
C SER A 135 -27.28 -28.92 -19.41
N GLU A 136 -27.05 -30.16 -18.99
CA GLU A 136 -26.88 -30.50 -17.57
C GLU A 136 -25.75 -29.67 -16.93
N ALA A 137 -24.68 -29.41 -17.70
CA ALA A 137 -23.58 -28.59 -17.22
C ALA A 137 -24.01 -27.14 -16.96
N GLY A 138 -24.81 -26.54 -17.84
CA GLY A 138 -25.20 -25.13 -17.73
C GLY A 138 -26.40 -24.84 -16.83
N ARG A 139 -27.12 -25.85 -16.32
CA ARG A 139 -28.41 -25.64 -15.61
C ARG A 139 -28.34 -24.75 -14.37
N THR A 140 -27.19 -24.65 -13.71
CA THR A 140 -26.96 -23.79 -12.54
C THR A 140 -26.08 -22.57 -12.88
N SER A 141 -25.89 -22.29 -14.17
CA SER A 141 -24.93 -21.29 -14.65
C SER A 141 -25.62 -20.04 -15.19
N LEU A 142 -25.11 -18.88 -14.79
CA LEU A 142 -25.42 -17.59 -15.38
C LEU A 142 -24.23 -17.16 -16.25
N LEU A 143 -24.44 -17.10 -17.56
CA LEU A 143 -23.47 -16.55 -18.49
C LEU A 143 -23.59 -15.02 -18.47
N VAL A 144 -22.52 -14.32 -18.14
CA VAL A 144 -22.47 -12.85 -18.10
C VAL A 144 -21.65 -12.35 -19.26
N TRP A 145 -22.25 -11.50 -20.08
CA TRP A 145 -21.60 -10.88 -21.23
C TRP A 145 -21.48 -9.38 -20.99
N PRO A 146 -20.30 -8.87 -20.57
CA PRO A 146 -20.06 -7.45 -20.41
C PRO A 146 -20.09 -6.72 -21.75
N VAL A 147 -20.75 -5.57 -21.80
CA VAL A 147 -20.88 -4.76 -23.02
C VAL A 147 -20.65 -3.29 -22.70
N ASN A 148 -19.94 -2.59 -23.59
CA ASN A 148 -19.60 -1.18 -23.44
C ASN A 148 -20.47 -0.23 -24.25
N THR A 149 -21.19 -0.72 -25.28
CA THR A 149 -21.90 0.13 -26.24
C THR A 149 -23.35 -0.30 -26.46
N ASP A 150 -24.21 0.68 -26.70
CA ASP A 150 -25.64 0.49 -26.96
C ASP A 150 -25.86 -0.36 -28.22
N ASN A 151 -25.11 -0.08 -29.27
CA ASN A 151 -25.18 -0.83 -30.52
C ASN A 151 -24.86 -2.33 -30.34
N MET A 152 -23.96 -2.70 -29.42
CA MET A 152 -23.67 -4.11 -29.13
C MET A 152 -24.79 -4.76 -28.32
N VAL A 153 -25.42 -4.02 -27.40
CA VAL A 153 -26.62 -4.50 -26.69
C VAL A 153 -27.75 -4.75 -27.68
N GLU A 154 -28.02 -3.81 -28.60
CA GLU A 154 -29.02 -3.97 -29.66
C GLU A 154 -28.70 -5.19 -30.54
N LEU A 155 -27.46 -5.33 -30.98
CA LEU A 155 -27.03 -6.47 -31.80
C LEU A 155 -27.23 -7.82 -31.09
N LEU A 156 -26.77 -7.94 -29.84
CA LEU A 156 -26.93 -9.17 -29.05
C LEU A 156 -28.41 -9.49 -28.81
N THR A 157 -29.21 -8.47 -28.53
CA THR A 157 -30.65 -8.61 -28.27
C THR A 157 -31.40 -9.04 -29.53
N ASP A 158 -31.08 -8.44 -30.69
CA ASP A 158 -31.71 -8.78 -31.96
C ASP A 158 -31.37 -10.20 -32.42
N ILE A 159 -30.10 -10.62 -32.28
CA ILE A 159 -29.69 -12.00 -32.57
C ILE A 159 -30.36 -12.96 -31.57
N ALA A 160 -30.40 -12.63 -30.28
CA ALA A 160 -31.08 -13.46 -29.29
C ALA A 160 -32.58 -13.62 -29.58
N ARG A 161 -33.24 -12.58 -30.10
CA ARG A 161 -34.64 -12.65 -30.55
C ARG A 161 -34.81 -13.54 -31.78
N SER A 162 -33.93 -13.43 -32.78
CA SER A 162 -34.04 -14.20 -34.02
C SER A 162 -33.84 -15.71 -33.80
N ILE A 163 -32.96 -16.11 -32.88
CA ILE A 163 -32.66 -17.53 -32.60
C ILE A 163 -33.60 -18.15 -31.54
N GLY A 164 -34.65 -17.43 -31.12
CA GLY A 164 -35.59 -17.90 -30.09
C GLY A 164 -34.98 -17.98 -28.68
N ALA A 165 -33.91 -17.23 -28.44
CA ALA A 165 -33.19 -17.15 -27.17
C ALA A 165 -33.68 -16.02 -26.26
N LYS A 166 -34.79 -15.34 -26.57
CA LYS A 166 -35.35 -14.28 -25.70
C LYS A 166 -35.56 -14.75 -24.26
N ALA A 167 -36.02 -16.00 -24.10
CA ALA A 167 -36.21 -16.59 -22.79
C ALA A 167 -34.89 -16.81 -22.02
N LEU A 168 -33.71 -16.66 -22.65
CA LEU A 168 -32.41 -16.71 -21.97
C LEU A 168 -32.05 -15.39 -21.29
N LEU A 169 -32.55 -14.26 -21.79
CA LEU A 169 -32.22 -12.91 -21.31
C LEU A 169 -33.03 -12.50 -20.08
N GLY A 170 -34.12 -13.22 -19.76
CA GLY A 170 -35.06 -12.86 -18.70
C GLY A 170 -36.44 -12.47 -19.19
N PHE A 171 -37.35 -12.25 -18.25
CA PHE A 171 -38.72 -11.85 -18.54
C PHE A 171 -38.95 -10.33 -18.48
N GLU A 172 -38.22 -9.62 -17.63
CA GLU A 172 -38.41 -8.17 -17.41
C GLU A 172 -37.45 -7.30 -18.22
N ASP A 173 -36.13 -7.51 -18.06
CA ASP A 173 -35.11 -6.68 -18.71
C ASP A 173 -34.20 -7.49 -19.66
N GLU A 174 -33.99 -6.96 -20.88
CA GLU A 174 -33.14 -7.58 -21.91
C GLU A 174 -31.64 -7.42 -21.61
N PHE A 175 -31.27 -6.46 -20.75
CA PHE A 175 -29.91 -6.26 -20.24
C PHE A 175 -29.94 -5.62 -18.85
N HIS A 176 -28.88 -5.85 -18.06
CA HIS A 176 -28.66 -5.18 -16.78
C HIS A 176 -27.74 -3.97 -16.97
N LEU A 177 -28.14 -2.79 -16.47
CA LEU A 177 -27.31 -1.59 -16.49
C LEU A 177 -26.41 -1.55 -15.25
N PHE A 178 -25.11 -1.72 -15.46
CA PHE A 178 -24.07 -1.57 -14.46
C PHE A 178 -23.56 -0.13 -14.42
N THR A 179 -23.92 0.58 -13.35
CA THR A 179 -23.48 1.97 -13.10
C THR A 179 -22.15 2.06 -12.35
N GLY A 180 -21.64 0.94 -11.81
CA GLY A 180 -20.50 0.95 -10.91
C GLY A 180 -20.85 1.40 -9.49
N PRO A 181 -19.84 1.58 -8.62
CA PRO A 181 -20.04 2.12 -7.28
C PRO A 181 -20.53 3.59 -7.34
N PRO A 182 -21.26 4.06 -6.33
CA PRO A 182 -21.71 5.46 -6.30
C PRO A 182 -20.51 6.41 -6.22
N LYS A 183 -20.62 7.61 -6.81
CA LYS A 183 -19.52 8.61 -6.80
C LYS A 183 -19.08 8.99 -5.39
N SER A 184 -19.97 8.93 -4.41
CA SER A 184 -19.65 9.15 -2.98
C SER A 184 -18.60 8.18 -2.45
N ASP A 185 -18.45 7.00 -3.05
CA ASP A 185 -17.52 5.97 -2.61
C ASP A 185 -16.16 6.07 -3.32
N PHE A 186 -16.01 6.93 -4.33
CA PHE A 186 -14.80 6.95 -5.16
C PHE A 186 -13.53 7.21 -4.34
N ILE A 187 -13.55 8.23 -3.48
CA ILE A 187 -12.42 8.59 -2.62
C ILE A 187 -12.07 7.43 -1.68
N LYS A 188 -13.10 6.84 -1.05
CA LYS A 188 -12.93 5.69 -0.16
C LYS A 188 -12.32 4.49 -0.90
N ILE A 189 -12.81 4.17 -2.09
CA ILE A 189 -12.30 3.07 -2.92
C ILE A 189 -10.83 3.34 -3.29
N ALA A 190 -10.49 4.56 -3.69
CA ALA A 190 -9.10 4.90 -4.01
C ALA A 190 -8.19 4.77 -2.79
N ASP A 191 -8.61 5.26 -1.63
CA ASP A 191 -7.84 5.16 -0.39
C ASP A 191 -7.64 3.70 0.05
N GLN A 192 -8.69 2.87 -0.04
CA GLN A 192 -8.61 1.44 0.20
C GLN A 192 -7.68 0.72 -0.79
N THR A 193 -7.78 1.06 -2.08
CA THR A 193 -6.93 0.51 -3.14
C THR A 193 -5.47 0.86 -2.90
N ILE A 194 -5.19 2.12 -2.59
CA ILE A 194 -3.83 2.60 -2.33
C ILE A 194 -3.27 1.99 -1.05
N GLY A 195 -4.07 1.94 0.02
CA GLY A 195 -3.66 1.34 1.28
C GLY A 195 -3.33 -0.14 1.15
N ALA A 196 -4.14 -0.89 0.41
CA ALA A 196 -3.87 -2.30 0.17
C ALA A 196 -2.58 -2.54 -0.63
N LEU A 197 -2.32 -1.71 -1.65
CA LEU A 197 -1.21 -1.94 -2.60
C LEU A 197 0.09 -1.22 -2.26
N ASN A 198 0.06 -0.25 -1.35
CA ASN A 198 1.20 0.60 -1.00
C ASN A 198 1.41 0.62 0.52
N GLN A 199 1.40 -0.56 1.14
CA GLN A 199 1.75 -0.77 2.54
C GLN A 199 0.97 0.08 3.57
N GLY A 200 -0.32 0.30 3.32
CA GLY A 200 -1.19 1.10 4.17
C GLY A 200 -1.09 2.61 3.94
N ALA A 201 -0.54 3.06 2.81
CA ALA A 201 -0.57 4.47 2.45
C ALA A 201 -2.00 4.98 2.22
N SER A 202 -2.24 6.25 2.56
CA SER A 202 -3.47 6.97 2.23
C SER A 202 -3.23 7.89 1.04
N ILE A 203 -4.30 8.33 0.37
CA ILE A 203 -4.22 9.36 -0.68
C ILE A 203 -3.57 10.66 -0.16
N TYR A 204 -3.80 11.00 1.10
CA TYR A 204 -3.27 12.20 1.75
C TYR A 204 -1.77 12.09 1.99
N ASN A 205 -1.32 10.91 2.45
CA ASN A 205 0.09 10.60 2.60
C ASN A 205 0.86 10.62 1.27
N LEU A 206 0.18 10.62 0.13
CA LEU A 206 0.80 10.72 -1.18
C LEU A 206 0.66 12.13 -1.78
N GLY A 207 0.11 13.08 -1.03
CA GLY A 207 0.04 14.48 -1.42
C GLY A 207 -1.22 14.92 -2.11
N LEU A 208 -2.29 14.14 -2.03
CA LEU A 208 -3.58 14.58 -2.54
C LEU A 208 -4.39 15.18 -1.40
N SER A 209 -4.72 16.48 -1.46
CA SER A 209 -5.60 17.10 -0.45
C SER A 209 -7.04 16.59 -0.58
N VAL A 210 -7.85 16.79 0.46
CA VAL A 210 -9.28 16.42 0.46
C VAL A 210 -10.02 17.16 -0.65
N GLU A 211 -9.83 18.47 -0.75
CA GLU A 211 -10.49 19.32 -1.74
C GLU A 211 -10.10 18.89 -3.15
N ARG A 212 -8.82 18.53 -3.34
CA ARG A 212 -8.35 18.06 -4.64
C ARG A 212 -8.92 16.70 -4.99
N ALA A 213 -9.02 15.77 -4.03
CA ALA A 213 -9.65 14.48 -4.24
C ALA A 213 -11.14 14.64 -4.60
N ASP A 214 -11.87 15.53 -3.93
CA ASP A 214 -13.25 15.87 -4.24
C ASP A 214 -13.40 16.45 -5.65
N GLU A 215 -12.54 17.41 -6.03
CA GLU A 215 -12.53 17.97 -7.38
C GLU A 215 -12.32 16.91 -8.46
N LEU A 216 -11.39 15.97 -8.22
CA LEU A 216 -11.12 14.88 -9.15
C LEU A 216 -12.31 13.92 -9.24
N ALA A 217 -12.97 13.62 -8.12
CA ALA A 217 -14.15 12.75 -8.08
C ALA A 217 -15.33 13.36 -8.83
N VAL A 218 -15.58 14.67 -8.67
CA VAL A 218 -16.65 15.38 -9.38
C VAL A 218 -16.42 15.36 -10.90
N ARG A 219 -15.16 15.48 -11.34
CA ARG A 219 -14.77 15.50 -12.76
C ARG A 219 -14.68 14.13 -13.41
N SER A 220 -14.85 13.05 -12.65
CA SER A 220 -14.79 11.68 -13.15
C SER A 220 -16.17 11.08 -13.26
N ASP A 221 -16.45 10.47 -14.40
CA ASP A 221 -17.72 9.77 -14.62
C ASP A 221 -17.68 8.34 -14.11
N THR A 222 -16.47 7.76 -13.99
CA THR A 222 -16.28 6.38 -13.53
C THR A 222 -15.16 6.26 -12.50
N ILE A 223 -15.18 5.18 -11.73
CA ILE A 223 -14.14 4.88 -10.75
C ILE A 223 -12.77 4.68 -11.42
N GLY A 224 -12.71 4.04 -12.59
CA GLY A 224 -11.48 3.88 -13.35
C GLY A 224 -10.90 5.22 -13.82
N GLU A 225 -11.75 6.15 -14.28
CA GLU A 225 -11.31 7.50 -14.62
C GLU A 225 -10.79 8.26 -13.40
N PHE A 226 -11.48 8.16 -12.26
CA PHE A 226 -11.03 8.75 -11.00
C PHE A 226 -9.66 8.22 -10.58
N LEU A 227 -9.47 6.90 -10.52
CA LEU A 227 -8.18 6.27 -10.19
C LEU A 227 -7.08 6.67 -11.17
N GLY A 228 -7.40 6.76 -12.47
CA GLY A 228 -6.47 7.24 -13.50
C GLY A 228 -6.04 8.70 -13.27
N ARG A 229 -6.97 9.59 -12.90
CA ARG A 229 -6.66 10.99 -12.56
C ARG A 229 -5.85 11.10 -11.27
N VAL A 230 -6.20 10.33 -10.25
CA VAL A 230 -5.42 10.25 -9.00
C VAL A 230 -3.99 9.82 -9.29
N ARG A 231 -3.80 8.74 -10.08
CA ARG A 231 -2.46 8.28 -10.48
C ARG A 231 -1.62 9.39 -11.12
N ILE A 232 -2.20 10.13 -12.08
CA ILE A 232 -1.52 11.23 -12.77
C ILE A 232 -1.11 12.32 -11.77
N GLU A 233 -2.00 12.69 -10.84
CA GLU A 233 -1.71 13.73 -9.86
C GLU A 233 -0.61 13.32 -8.88
N LEU A 234 -0.68 12.08 -8.38
CA LEU A 234 0.33 11.54 -7.48
C LEU A 234 1.70 11.43 -8.17
N GLN A 235 1.74 11.05 -9.45
CA GLN A 235 2.99 11.03 -10.21
C GLN A 235 3.58 12.44 -10.36
N LYS A 236 2.77 13.46 -10.69
CA LYS A 236 3.23 14.85 -10.74
C LYS A 236 3.78 15.35 -9.41
N ASN A 237 3.13 14.96 -8.31
CA ASN A 237 3.58 15.31 -6.97
C ASN A 237 4.96 14.74 -6.67
N VAL A 238 5.17 13.46 -6.99
CA VAL A 238 6.46 12.78 -6.83
C VAL A 238 7.53 13.43 -7.73
N GLU A 239 7.24 13.64 -9.00
CA GLU A 239 8.16 14.28 -9.96
C GLU A 239 8.58 15.68 -9.51
N ARG A 240 7.62 16.48 -9.00
CA ARG A 240 7.90 17.82 -8.48
C ARG A 240 8.90 17.79 -7.34
N ILE A 241 8.75 16.88 -6.38
CA ILE A 241 9.70 16.79 -5.25
C ILE A 241 11.04 16.22 -5.70
N GLN A 242 11.03 15.21 -6.56
CA GLN A 242 12.26 14.64 -7.11
C GLN A 242 13.08 15.68 -7.88
N GLY A 243 12.43 16.59 -8.61
CA GLY A 243 13.09 17.72 -9.27
C GLY A 243 13.73 18.73 -8.32
N LEU A 244 13.30 18.77 -7.05
CA LEU A 244 13.88 19.62 -5.99
C LEU A 244 15.00 18.93 -5.21
N MET A 245 15.09 17.59 -5.26
CA MET A 245 16.10 16.86 -4.52
C MET A 245 17.50 17.04 -5.14
N PRO A 246 18.57 17.03 -4.31
CA PRO A 246 19.94 16.88 -4.81
C PRO A 246 20.10 15.60 -5.63
N GLN A 247 21.21 15.46 -6.38
CA GLN A 247 21.53 14.22 -7.11
C GLN A 247 21.71 12.98 -6.20
N GLU A 248 21.75 13.15 -4.87
CA GLU A 248 21.83 12.07 -3.87
C GLU A 248 20.43 11.53 -3.57
N SER A 249 20.27 10.20 -3.54
CA SER A 249 19.04 9.57 -3.05
C SER A 249 18.86 9.87 -1.57
N LEU A 250 17.77 10.54 -1.20
CA LEU A 250 17.56 11.00 0.17
C LEU A 250 16.60 10.06 0.89
N ARG A 251 17.14 9.22 1.79
CA ARG A 251 16.36 8.39 2.72
C ARG A 251 16.58 8.88 4.15
N VAL A 252 15.53 9.06 4.93
CA VAL A 252 15.63 9.63 6.30
C VAL A 252 14.94 8.73 7.32
N TRP A 253 15.71 8.07 8.17
CA TRP A 253 15.18 7.17 9.20
C TRP A 253 15.40 7.78 10.58
N THR A 254 14.33 7.88 11.38
CA THR A 254 14.41 8.31 12.77
C THR A 254 14.57 7.09 13.68
N ILE A 255 15.67 7.04 14.42
CA ILE A 255 15.99 5.97 15.37
C ILE A 255 15.58 6.40 16.77
N VAL A 256 14.49 5.84 17.28
CA VAL A 256 14.01 6.10 18.64
C VAL A 256 14.73 5.16 19.59
N VAL A 257 15.61 5.73 20.44
CA VAL A 257 16.35 5.00 21.47
C VAL A 257 15.81 5.39 22.83
N SER A 258 14.97 4.54 23.40
CA SER A 258 14.27 4.80 24.67
C SER A 258 13.94 3.50 25.41
N ASP A 259 13.36 3.63 26.60
CA ASP A 259 12.78 2.51 27.34
C ASP A 259 11.77 1.68 26.53
N SER A 260 11.39 0.51 27.07
CA SER A 260 10.48 -0.43 26.41
C SER A 260 9.06 0.10 26.15
N ASN A 261 8.69 1.25 26.73
CA ASN A 261 7.39 1.85 26.47
C ASN A 261 7.36 2.49 25.06
N ALA A 262 8.51 2.96 24.59
CA ALA A 262 8.66 3.59 23.28
C ALA A 262 8.37 2.65 22.11
N GLU A 263 8.58 1.34 22.25
CA GLU A 263 8.28 0.35 21.20
C GLU A 263 6.80 0.43 20.77
N SER A 264 5.89 0.48 21.73
CA SER A 264 4.46 0.62 21.45
C SER A 264 4.10 1.99 20.87
N ALA A 265 4.82 3.04 21.27
CA ALA A 265 4.64 4.38 20.76
C ALA A 265 5.13 4.53 19.31
N VAL A 266 6.25 3.89 18.95
CA VAL A 266 6.75 3.79 17.57
C VAL A 266 5.73 3.07 16.70
N ASN A 267 5.23 1.91 17.13
CA ASN A 267 4.21 1.17 16.39
C ASN A 267 2.89 1.94 16.21
N ALA A 268 2.57 2.88 17.11
CA ALA A 268 1.39 3.73 16.97
C ALA A 268 1.54 4.78 15.87
N VAL A 269 2.77 5.19 15.53
CA VAL A 269 3.08 6.24 14.56
C VAL A 269 3.69 5.70 13.27
N THR A 270 3.79 4.38 13.12
CA THR A 270 4.26 3.73 11.90
C THR A 270 3.17 2.91 11.23
N ARG A 271 3.40 2.58 9.96
CA ARG A 271 2.56 1.71 9.13
C ARG A 271 3.39 0.63 8.44
N GLY A 272 2.70 -0.44 8.03
CA GLY A 272 3.30 -1.55 7.32
C GLY A 272 4.31 -2.35 8.16
N ARG A 273 4.99 -3.29 7.51
CA ARG A 273 6.07 -4.09 8.13
C ARG A 273 7.44 -3.45 7.98
N ASP A 274 7.53 -2.37 7.22
CA ASP A 274 8.78 -1.65 6.93
C ASP A 274 8.99 -0.44 7.84
N ALA A 275 8.11 -0.21 8.81
CA ALA A 275 8.16 0.89 9.77
C ALA A 275 8.12 2.29 9.12
N TYR A 276 7.38 2.42 8.01
CA TYR A 276 7.11 3.71 7.37
C TYR A 276 6.42 4.67 8.35
N ALA A 277 6.83 5.93 8.33
CA ALA A 277 6.18 6.99 9.09
C ALA A 277 4.73 7.18 8.62
N ASP A 278 3.78 7.13 9.56
CA ASP A 278 2.38 7.43 9.31
C ASP A 278 2.11 8.90 9.64
N ILE A 279 2.24 9.77 8.65
CA ILE A 279 2.14 11.23 8.82
C ILE A 279 0.75 11.63 9.34
N ASP A 280 -0.31 10.99 8.84
CA ASP A 280 -1.69 11.26 9.30
C ASP A 280 -1.86 10.96 10.80
N ARG A 281 -1.34 9.82 11.28
CA ARG A 281 -1.35 9.50 12.72
C ARG A 281 -0.47 10.45 13.52
N MET A 282 0.69 10.85 13.00
CA MET A 282 1.56 11.80 13.68
C MET A 282 0.86 13.16 13.85
N MET A 283 0.25 13.68 12.80
CA MET A 283 -0.45 14.97 12.79
C MET A 283 -1.65 15.00 13.75
N THR A 284 -2.29 13.86 14.02
CA THR A 284 -3.42 13.74 14.96
C THR A 284 -2.97 13.48 16.41
N SER A 285 -1.78 12.90 16.60
CA SER A 285 -1.28 12.54 17.93
C SER A 285 -0.58 13.66 18.70
N THR A 286 -0.34 14.82 18.06
CA THR A 286 0.36 15.95 18.68
C THR A 286 -0.35 17.29 18.47
N ASN A 287 -0.30 18.15 19.49
CA ASN A 287 -0.81 19.52 19.49
C ASN A 287 0.30 20.58 19.39
N ALA A 288 1.51 20.23 18.94
CA ALA A 288 2.63 21.17 18.93
C ALA A 288 2.43 22.32 17.92
N ASN A 289 2.99 23.49 18.21
CA ASN A 289 2.93 24.64 17.30
C ASN A 289 3.49 24.35 15.90
N ILE A 290 4.48 23.46 15.80
CA ILE A 290 5.03 23.01 14.52
C ILE A 290 3.96 22.32 13.67
N VAL A 291 3.04 21.58 14.31
CA VAL A 291 1.90 20.93 13.66
C VAL A 291 0.96 21.98 13.09
N ALA A 292 0.74 23.12 13.76
CA ALA A 292 -0.15 24.17 13.23
C ALA A 292 0.40 24.83 11.95
N ASP A 293 1.72 25.00 11.84
CA ASP A 293 2.35 25.49 10.61
C ASP A 293 2.40 24.42 9.52
N LEU A 294 2.66 23.18 9.90
CA LEU A 294 2.69 22.01 9.02
C LEU A 294 1.30 21.60 8.51
N GLN A 295 0.25 21.81 9.31
CA GLN A 295 -1.17 21.62 8.96
C GLN A 295 -1.63 22.56 7.85
N LYS A 296 -0.88 23.64 7.57
CA LYS A 296 -1.16 24.50 6.40
C LYS A 296 -0.81 23.80 5.08
N PHE A 297 0.04 22.76 5.12
CA PHE A 297 0.52 22.03 3.95
C PHE A 297 0.59 20.50 4.19
N PRO A 298 -0.54 19.85 4.54
CA PRO A 298 -0.55 18.43 4.92
C PRO A 298 -0.18 17.52 3.73
N ASP A 299 -0.57 17.92 2.52
CA ASP A 299 -0.21 17.28 1.26
C ASP A 299 1.31 17.24 1.05
N ARG A 300 2.01 18.36 1.27
CA ARG A 300 3.46 18.44 1.09
C ARG A 300 4.22 17.54 2.06
N LEU A 301 3.72 17.39 3.28
CA LEU A 301 4.32 16.51 4.29
C LEU A 301 4.12 15.03 4.00
N GLY A 302 2.93 14.65 3.53
CA GLY A 302 2.68 13.29 3.07
C GLY A 302 3.69 12.88 1.99
N ILE A 303 3.79 13.71 0.93
CA ILE A 303 4.72 13.43 -0.16
C ILE A 303 6.17 13.38 0.35
N LEU A 304 6.57 14.25 1.29
CA LEU A 304 7.91 14.17 1.89
C LEU A 304 8.12 12.84 2.61
N GLY A 305 7.17 12.38 3.43
CA GLY A 305 7.27 11.09 4.10
C GLY A 305 7.50 9.94 3.11
N THR A 306 6.83 10.00 1.96
CA THR A 306 6.96 8.98 0.91
C THR A 306 8.24 9.11 0.09
N VAL A 307 8.57 10.31 -0.39
CA VAL A 307 9.74 10.58 -1.24
C VAL A 307 11.05 10.41 -0.46
N LEU A 308 11.05 10.75 0.83
CA LEU A 308 12.21 10.59 1.71
C LEU A 308 12.33 9.18 2.30
N ASP A 309 11.46 8.23 1.94
CA ASP A 309 11.37 6.91 2.59
C ASP A 309 11.49 7.05 4.13
N ALA A 310 10.61 7.89 4.68
CA ALA A 310 10.67 8.26 6.08
C ALA A 310 10.25 7.07 6.94
N ARG A 311 11.15 6.59 7.80
CA ARG A 311 10.89 5.47 8.71
C ARG A 311 11.11 5.86 10.16
N VAL A 312 10.37 5.25 11.07
CA VAL A 312 10.56 5.41 12.51
C VAL A 312 10.88 4.05 13.11
N VAL A 313 12.10 3.90 13.60
CA VAL A 313 12.67 2.61 13.99
C VAL A 313 13.00 2.65 15.47
N TYR A 314 12.52 1.65 16.22
CA TYR A 314 12.88 1.50 17.63
C TYR A 314 14.20 0.74 17.76
N LEU A 315 15.13 1.25 18.57
CA LEU A 315 16.34 0.54 18.98
C LEU A 315 16.26 0.28 20.49
N ASP A 316 16.30 -1.00 20.86
CA ASP A 316 16.11 -1.36 22.27
C ASP A 316 17.34 -1.04 23.14
N VAL A 317 17.05 -0.81 24.42
CA VAL A 317 18.03 -0.48 25.46
C VAL A 317 19.19 -1.48 25.53
N PHE A 318 18.94 -2.77 25.35
CA PHE A 318 20.00 -3.77 25.47
C PHE A 318 20.95 -3.73 24.29
N SER A 319 20.43 -3.55 23.08
CA SER A 319 21.24 -3.37 21.88
C SER A 319 22.10 -2.11 21.99
N ALA A 320 21.50 -0.97 22.39
CA ALA A 320 22.22 0.29 22.58
C ALA A 320 23.35 0.16 23.62
N LEU A 321 23.08 -0.43 24.79
CA LEU A 321 24.09 -0.63 25.84
C LEU A 321 25.20 -1.61 25.43
N ALA A 322 24.84 -2.73 24.80
CA ALA A 322 25.82 -3.73 24.36
C ALA A 322 26.78 -3.15 23.32
N VAL A 323 26.22 -2.39 22.37
CA VAL A 323 26.99 -1.67 21.35
C VAL A 323 27.91 -0.64 21.98
N ALA A 324 27.40 0.23 22.85
CA ALA A 324 28.22 1.25 23.52
C ALA A 324 29.40 0.61 24.28
N ARG A 325 29.18 -0.48 25.02
CA ARG A 325 30.25 -1.17 25.75
C ARG A 325 31.33 -1.76 24.85
N THR A 326 30.91 -2.38 23.75
CA THR A 326 31.81 -3.12 22.87
C THR A 326 32.55 -2.21 21.90
N PHE A 327 31.88 -1.20 21.35
CA PHE A 327 32.36 -0.37 20.23
C PHE A 327 32.65 1.09 20.59
N ALA A 328 32.52 1.49 21.86
CA ALA A 328 32.99 2.81 22.30
C ALA A 328 34.49 3.00 22.02
N ASP A 329 34.82 4.20 21.54
CA ASP A 329 36.17 4.72 21.49
C ASP A 329 36.66 5.11 22.90
N ASP A 330 37.91 5.56 23.02
CA ASP A 330 38.49 5.91 24.31
C ASP A 330 37.73 7.06 24.99
N SER A 331 37.25 8.04 24.21
CA SER A 331 36.46 9.18 24.67
C SER A 331 35.14 8.74 25.31
N LEU A 332 34.35 7.91 24.61
CA LEU A 332 33.09 7.41 25.11
C LEU A 332 33.30 6.45 26.29
N ARG A 333 34.36 5.62 26.28
CA ARG A 333 34.71 4.75 27.42
C ARG A 333 35.01 5.56 28.68
N GLN A 334 35.71 6.68 28.54
CA GLN A 334 35.99 7.58 29.66
C GLN A 334 34.69 8.13 30.24
N LEU A 335 33.81 8.71 29.41
CA LEU A 335 32.52 9.26 29.85
C LEU A 335 31.62 8.20 30.51
N MET A 336 31.58 7.00 29.94
CA MET A 336 30.85 5.87 30.53
C MET A 336 31.41 5.50 31.92
N THR A 337 32.74 5.46 32.07
CA THR A 337 33.40 5.15 33.35
C THR A 337 33.13 6.22 34.40
N GLU A 338 33.19 7.50 34.02
CA GLU A 338 32.87 8.64 34.90
C GLU A 338 31.42 8.60 35.41
N LYS A 339 30.49 8.09 34.59
CA LYS A 339 29.10 7.83 34.97
C LYS A 339 28.89 6.49 35.70
N GLY A 340 29.97 5.79 36.07
CA GLY A 340 29.92 4.52 36.80
C GLY A 340 29.37 3.35 36.00
N MET A 341 29.40 3.43 34.66
CA MET A 341 28.93 2.36 33.78
C MET A 341 30.02 1.31 33.55
N SER A 342 29.62 0.05 33.37
CA SER A 342 30.54 -0.99 32.89
C SER A 342 30.92 -0.70 31.43
N THR A 343 32.22 -0.81 31.14
CA THR A 343 32.83 -0.73 29.80
C THR A 343 33.31 -2.10 29.29
N SER A 344 32.98 -3.18 30.02
CA SER A 344 33.32 -4.55 29.64
C SER A 344 32.57 -4.94 28.37
N LYS A 345 33.29 -5.48 27.38
CA LYS A 345 32.71 -5.90 26.09
C LYS A 345 31.58 -6.91 26.30
N ASP A 346 30.47 -6.71 25.59
CA ASP A 346 29.36 -7.66 25.49
C ASP A 346 29.58 -8.54 24.25
N SER A 347 29.74 -9.86 24.46
CA SER A 347 29.99 -10.82 23.37
C SER A 347 28.81 -10.97 22.41
N LYS A 348 27.60 -10.54 22.81
CA LYS A 348 26.39 -10.58 21.97
C LYS A 348 26.11 -9.25 21.26
N ALA A 349 27.01 -8.26 21.33
CA ALA A 349 26.75 -6.95 20.75
C ALA A 349 26.47 -7.00 19.23
N ILE A 350 27.20 -7.83 18.49
CA ILE A 350 27.03 -8.04 17.04
C ILE A 350 25.67 -8.69 16.76
N ASP A 351 25.34 -9.79 17.45
CA ASP A 351 24.07 -10.49 17.27
C ASP A 351 22.88 -9.57 17.61
N ARG A 352 22.97 -8.83 18.72
CA ARG A 352 21.91 -7.92 19.17
C ARG A 352 21.62 -6.80 18.16
N ILE A 353 22.65 -6.13 17.63
CA ILE A 353 22.43 -5.06 16.67
C ILE A 353 21.94 -5.62 15.32
N GLY A 354 22.42 -6.81 14.91
CA GLY A 354 21.95 -7.49 13.70
C GLY A 354 20.47 -7.89 13.79
N ASP A 355 20.07 -8.46 14.93
CA ASP A 355 18.69 -8.90 15.19
C ASP A 355 17.74 -7.76 15.61
N SER A 356 18.27 -6.54 15.81
CA SER A 356 17.45 -5.38 16.16
C SER A 356 16.55 -4.96 15.00
N THR A 357 15.47 -4.23 15.28
CA THR A 357 14.58 -3.64 14.26
C THR A 357 15.38 -2.82 13.23
N LEU A 358 16.40 -2.08 13.67
CA LEU A 358 17.30 -1.34 12.79
C LEU A 358 18.12 -2.26 11.89
N GLY A 359 18.73 -3.30 12.45
CA GLY A 359 19.54 -4.27 11.70
C GLY A 359 18.71 -5.00 10.62
N ILE A 360 17.54 -5.51 11.00
CA ILE A 360 16.61 -6.21 10.10
C ILE A 360 16.20 -5.31 8.92
N LEU A 361 15.79 -4.06 9.21
CA LEU A 361 15.32 -3.13 8.17
C LEU A 361 16.46 -2.70 7.24
N LEU A 362 17.67 -2.43 7.76
CA LEU A 362 18.83 -2.06 6.94
C LEU A 362 19.28 -3.19 6.00
N GLN A 363 19.01 -4.44 6.37
CA GLN A 363 19.23 -5.62 5.50
C GLN A 363 18.15 -5.77 4.41
N GLY A 364 17.13 -4.90 4.38
CA GLY A 364 16.01 -4.98 3.44
C GLY A 364 14.96 -6.04 3.81
N SER A 365 14.99 -6.55 5.04
CA SER A 365 13.99 -7.50 5.53
C SER A 365 12.79 -6.77 6.16
N THR A 366 11.61 -7.38 6.09
CA THR A 366 10.40 -6.83 6.73
C THR A 366 10.27 -7.28 8.18
N LEU A 367 9.68 -6.45 9.03
CA LEU A 367 9.46 -6.80 10.44
C LEU A 367 8.41 -7.92 10.57
N GLY A 368 8.72 -8.91 11.41
CA GLY A 368 7.76 -9.95 11.79
C GLY A 368 6.70 -9.46 12.77
N THR A 369 5.80 -10.36 13.19
CA THR A 369 4.90 -10.09 14.32
C THR A 369 5.74 -9.94 15.59
N GLY A 370 5.79 -8.73 16.14
CA GLY A 370 6.73 -8.35 17.20
C GLY A 370 6.82 -9.36 18.34
N ARG A 371 8.04 -9.77 18.71
CA ARG A 371 8.28 -10.49 19.95
C ARG A 371 8.38 -9.46 21.06
N ARG A 372 7.47 -9.50 22.04
CA ARG A 372 7.53 -8.65 23.23
C ARG A 372 8.90 -8.84 23.91
N GLY A 373 9.78 -7.86 23.76
CA GLY A 373 11.11 -7.90 24.35
C GLY A 373 11.07 -7.95 25.88
N ALA A 374 12.14 -8.42 26.50
CA ALA A 374 12.27 -8.35 27.95
C ALA A 374 12.26 -6.88 28.39
N LYS A 375 11.44 -6.52 29.39
CA LYS A 375 11.49 -5.16 29.96
C LYS A 375 12.79 -4.97 30.73
N ALA A 376 13.55 -3.93 30.41
CA ALA A 376 14.72 -3.53 31.18
C ALA A 376 14.31 -3.20 32.64
N LYS A 377 15.07 -3.68 33.62
CA LYS A 377 14.82 -3.45 35.05
C LYS A 377 16.12 -3.14 35.79
N GLY A 378 16.00 -2.41 36.91
CA GLY A 378 17.10 -2.17 37.84
C GLY A 378 18.34 -1.56 37.18
N ASN A 379 19.48 -2.24 37.31
CA ASN A 379 20.78 -1.77 36.84
C ASN A 379 20.83 -1.48 35.33
N THR A 380 20.07 -2.20 34.50
CA THR A 380 20.03 -1.93 33.05
C THR A 380 19.39 -0.59 32.74
N LEU A 381 18.30 -0.25 33.44
CA LEU A 381 17.60 1.03 33.24
C LEU A 381 18.46 2.19 33.76
N SER A 382 19.15 2.01 34.89
CA SER A 382 20.11 2.99 35.41
C SER A 382 21.28 3.22 34.44
N ALA A 383 21.89 2.15 33.93
CA ALA A 383 22.95 2.25 32.93
C ALA A 383 22.46 2.93 31.64
N PHE A 384 21.24 2.64 31.21
CA PHE A 384 20.65 3.31 30.05
C PHE A 384 20.42 4.80 30.31
N SER A 385 19.89 5.17 31.48
CA SER A 385 19.71 6.57 31.85
C SER A 385 21.03 7.35 31.85
N ASN A 386 22.12 6.71 32.26
CA ASN A 386 23.45 7.30 32.17
C ASN A 386 23.92 7.44 30.72
N LEU A 387 23.65 6.45 29.86
CA LEU A 387 23.97 6.52 28.43
C LEU A 387 23.19 7.66 27.74
N THR A 388 21.89 7.79 28.02
CA THR A 388 21.06 8.89 27.50
C THR A 388 21.55 10.26 27.99
N ALA A 389 22.05 10.34 29.23
CA ALA A 389 22.65 11.57 29.75
C ALA A 389 24.02 11.89 29.13
N ILE A 390 24.73 10.91 28.55
CA ILE A 390 25.90 11.18 27.72
C ILE A 390 25.43 11.68 26.35
N ALA A 391 24.39 11.04 25.79
CA ALA A 391 23.83 11.39 24.49
C ALA A 391 23.26 12.82 24.43
N SER A 392 22.89 13.45 25.55
CA SER A 392 22.39 14.83 25.52
C SER A 392 23.44 15.84 25.05
N ASP A 393 24.72 15.55 25.28
CA ASP A 393 25.83 16.47 24.98
C ASP A 393 26.86 15.86 24.01
N ASN A 394 26.84 14.53 23.83
CA ASN A 394 27.84 13.78 23.06
C ASN A 394 27.19 12.60 22.30
N ASP A 395 26.01 12.79 21.72
CA ASP A 395 25.33 11.77 20.92
C ASP A 395 26.18 11.26 19.75
N THR A 396 26.94 12.13 19.08
CA THR A 396 27.82 11.76 17.96
C THR A 396 28.75 10.58 18.32
N LEU A 397 29.32 10.55 19.54
CA LEU A 397 30.19 9.44 19.97
C LEU A 397 29.44 8.10 20.04
N ILE A 398 28.20 8.13 20.52
CA ILE A 398 27.38 6.92 20.67
C ILE A 398 26.85 6.48 19.31
N ASN A 399 26.44 7.42 18.46
CA ASN A 399 25.97 7.16 17.11
C ASN A 399 27.09 6.52 16.25
N ILE A 400 28.34 6.96 16.40
CA ILE A 400 29.52 6.34 15.76
C ILE A 400 29.74 4.90 16.25
N ALA A 401 29.57 4.63 17.56
CA ALA A 401 29.67 3.27 18.09
C ALA A 401 28.61 2.34 17.49
N ILE A 402 27.38 2.83 17.29
CA ILE A 402 26.30 2.12 16.58
C ILE A 402 26.67 1.86 15.13
N ALA A 403 27.18 2.87 14.41
CA ALA A 403 27.59 2.72 13.02
C ALA A 403 28.74 1.71 12.87
N THR A 404 29.68 1.70 13.80
CA THR A 404 30.80 0.76 13.81
C THR A 404 30.32 -0.67 14.04
N ALA A 405 29.34 -0.87 14.95
CA ALA A 405 28.71 -2.17 15.16
C ALA A 405 28.01 -2.67 13.89
N LEU A 406 27.23 -1.81 13.22
CA LEU A 406 26.56 -2.12 11.96
C LEU A 406 27.55 -2.42 10.81
N LYS A 407 28.70 -1.73 10.79
CA LYS A 407 29.75 -1.99 9.80
C LYS A 407 30.40 -3.35 10.05
N GLN A 408 30.62 -3.71 11.30
CA GLN A 408 31.22 -4.99 11.67
C GLN A 408 30.30 -6.19 11.44
N THR A 409 28.98 -5.99 11.44
CA THR A 409 28.01 -7.03 11.04
C THR A 409 27.94 -7.23 9.52
N GLY A 410 28.53 -6.32 8.73
CA GLY A 410 28.43 -6.31 7.27
C GLY A 410 27.10 -5.76 6.73
N ILE A 411 26.25 -5.20 7.60
CA ILE A 411 24.96 -4.61 7.21
C ILE A 411 25.18 -3.30 6.44
N ILE A 412 26.20 -2.52 6.83
CA ILE A 412 26.62 -1.32 6.12
C ILE A 412 28.07 -1.45 5.69
N THR A 413 28.44 -0.79 4.60
CA THR A 413 29.83 -0.74 4.09
C THR A 413 30.59 0.46 4.64
N ASP A 414 29.91 1.58 4.86
CA ASP A 414 30.52 2.79 5.38
C ASP A 414 29.56 3.70 6.13
N PHE A 415 30.10 4.68 6.85
CA PHE A 415 29.32 5.72 7.53
C PHE A 415 30.09 7.03 7.68
N GLU A 416 29.37 8.15 7.73
CA GLU A 416 29.93 9.47 8.00
C GLU A 416 29.05 10.20 9.04
N PRO A 417 29.59 10.63 10.19
CA PRO A 417 28.84 11.44 11.16
C PRO A 417 28.71 12.89 10.68
N GLU A 418 27.65 13.58 11.11
CA GLU A 418 27.44 15.02 10.87
C GLU A 418 27.60 15.43 9.39
N LYS A 419 26.99 14.68 8.47
CA LYS A 419 27.04 15.01 7.05
C LYS A 419 26.12 16.17 6.70
N LEU A 420 26.70 17.20 6.09
CA LEU A 420 25.96 18.37 5.60
C LEU A 420 24.89 17.98 4.56
N PHE A 421 23.77 18.68 4.61
CA PHE A 421 22.63 18.60 3.71
C PHE A 421 22.05 19.99 3.41
N GLY A 422 21.51 20.16 2.21
CA GLY A 422 20.90 21.40 1.75
C GLY A 422 21.89 22.39 1.14
N LYS A 423 21.42 23.18 0.16
CA LYS A 423 22.21 24.25 -0.49
C LYS A 423 22.12 25.57 0.29
N ASP A 424 20.90 26.03 0.55
CA ASP A 424 20.64 27.36 1.15
C ASP A 424 20.46 27.29 2.66
N ARG A 425 19.80 26.25 3.17
CA ARG A 425 19.69 25.94 4.61
C ARG A 425 20.56 24.72 4.93
N LYS A 426 21.72 24.98 5.54
CA LYS A 426 22.67 23.97 5.99
C LYS A 426 22.08 23.20 7.17
N TYR A 427 21.86 21.92 6.97
CA TYR A 427 21.45 20.97 8.00
C TYR A 427 22.48 19.85 8.11
N TYR A 428 22.78 19.42 9.32
CA TYR A 428 23.71 18.32 9.57
C TYR A 428 22.89 17.14 10.09
N SER A 429 22.92 16.03 9.37
CA SER A 429 22.30 14.79 9.84
C SER A 429 23.22 14.10 10.83
N ASP A 430 22.67 13.49 11.88
CA ASP A 430 23.45 12.84 12.93
C ASP A 430 24.42 11.78 12.36
N LEU A 431 23.95 10.97 11.41
CA LEU A 431 24.75 9.95 10.74
C LEU A 431 24.23 9.68 9.33
N ILE A 432 25.12 9.49 8.36
CA ILE A 432 24.80 8.81 7.10
C ILE A 432 25.45 7.42 7.09
N VAL A 433 24.73 6.43 6.61
CA VAL A 433 25.24 5.07 6.40
C VAL A 433 25.11 4.68 4.94
N THR A 434 26.06 3.90 4.44
CA THR A 434 26.08 3.38 3.07
C THR A 434 25.85 1.88 3.11
N LEU A 435 24.83 1.42 2.38
CA LEU A 435 24.50 0.01 2.25
C LEU A 435 25.45 -0.70 1.24
N PRO A 436 25.55 -2.03 1.28
CA PRO A 436 26.26 -2.82 0.26
C PRO A 436 25.79 -2.57 -1.17
N THR A 437 24.55 -2.10 -1.34
CA THR A 437 23.98 -1.71 -2.63
C THR A 437 24.52 -0.39 -3.19
N GLY A 438 25.27 0.38 -2.38
CA GLY A 438 25.74 1.73 -2.70
C GLY A 438 24.72 2.83 -2.38
N GLU A 439 23.54 2.47 -1.87
CA GLU A 439 22.54 3.43 -1.41
C GLU A 439 22.94 4.02 -0.05
N SER A 440 22.59 5.29 0.18
CA SER A 440 22.84 5.96 1.45
C SER A 440 21.55 6.27 2.20
N ILE A 441 21.59 6.14 3.52
CA ILE A 441 20.47 6.40 4.43
C ILE A 441 20.96 7.35 5.52
N ARG A 442 20.20 8.43 5.75
CA ARG A 442 20.43 9.36 6.87
C ARG A 442 19.69 8.85 8.09
N LEU A 443 20.41 8.65 9.19
CA LEU A 443 19.88 8.20 10.48
C LEU A 443 19.84 9.40 11.43
N GLU A 444 18.67 9.64 12.02
CA GLU A 444 18.40 10.72 12.98
C GLU A 444 18.07 10.10 14.33
N PHE A 445 18.87 10.32 15.36
CA PHE A 445 18.74 9.65 16.65
C PHE A 445 17.93 10.49 17.65
N MET A 446 16.89 9.88 18.19
CA MET A 446 16.09 10.43 19.28
C MET A 446 16.39 9.67 20.57
N TRP A 447 17.39 10.14 21.32
CA TRP A 447 17.76 9.61 22.63
C TRP A 447 16.83 10.15 23.73
N ARG A 448 16.08 9.27 24.40
CA ARG A 448 15.19 9.64 25.52
C ARG A 448 15.21 8.58 26.62
N ASN A 449 15.01 9.00 27.87
CA ASN A 449 14.82 8.06 28.98
C ASN A 449 13.45 7.38 28.89
N SER A 450 12.44 8.15 28.50
CA SER A 450 11.09 7.69 28.22
C SER A 450 10.45 8.65 27.22
N THR A 451 9.58 8.15 26.34
CA THR A 451 8.94 8.95 25.30
C THR A 451 7.59 8.36 24.90
N GLY A 452 6.63 9.23 24.57
CA GLY A 452 5.32 8.84 24.03
C GLY A 452 5.21 9.04 22.52
N SER A 453 4.07 8.65 21.95
CA SER A 453 3.78 8.82 20.51
C SER A 453 3.75 10.29 20.09
N ALA A 454 3.24 11.17 20.95
CA ALA A 454 3.21 12.62 20.69
C ALA A 454 4.62 13.22 20.57
N ASP A 455 5.54 12.82 21.45
CA ASP A 455 6.93 13.29 21.44
C ASP A 455 7.68 12.79 20.20
N ILE A 456 7.50 11.51 19.85
CA ILE A 456 8.09 10.91 18.64
C ILE A 456 7.56 11.64 17.40
N SER A 457 6.24 11.84 17.31
CA SER A 457 5.60 12.54 16.19
C SER A 457 6.15 13.95 16.03
N ASN A 458 6.32 14.69 17.14
CA ASN A 458 6.92 16.02 17.11
C ASN A 458 8.36 16.01 16.58
N TYR A 459 9.17 15.05 17.02
CA TYR A 459 10.55 14.94 16.57
C TYR A 459 10.61 14.62 15.07
N VAL A 460 9.85 13.62 14.63
CA VAL A 460 9.84 13.17 13.22
C VAL A 460 9.33 14.28 12.30
N LEU A 461 8.17 14.89 12.61
CA LEU A 461 7.61 15.97 11.82
C LEU A 461 8.56 17.18 11.73
N LYS A 462 9.25 17.52 12.83
CA LYS A 462 10.27 18.59 12.81
C LYS A 462 11.44 18.27 11.90
N LYS A 463 11.93 17.03 11.91
CA LYS A 463 13.02 16.61 11.01
C LYS A 463 12.55 16.67 9.56
N LEU A 464 11.37 16.14 9.25
CA LEU A 464 10.79 16.21 7.90
C LEU A 464 10.60 17.66 7.41
N GLU A 465 10.17 18.56 8.29
CA GLU A 465 10.09 19.99 7.97
C GLU A 465 11.48 20.57 7.61
N ILE A 466 12.50 20.28 8.42
CA ILE A 466 13.87 20.75 8.18
C ILE A 466 14.40 20.21 6.85
N TYR A 467 14.24 18.91 6.58
CA TYR A 467 14.62 18.32 5.31
C TYR A 467 13.85 18.95 4.13
N GLY A 468 12.53 19.15 4.28
CA GLY A 468 11.69 19.84 3.30
C GLY A 468 12.14 21.28 3.02
N LYS A 469 12.52 22.03 4.06
CA LYS A 469 13.09 23.38 3.96
C LYS A 469 14.46 23.36 3.28
N SER A 470 15.31 22.38 3.58
CA SER A 470 16.65 22.25 3.00
C SER A 470 16.65 21.84 1.52
N ILE A 471 15.57 21.21 1.02
CA ILE A 471 15.35 20.95 -0.42
C ILE A 471 14.52 22.03 -1.13
N GLY A 472 14.06 23.06 -0.42
CA GLY A 472 13.25 24.13 -1.02
C GLY A 472 11.78 23.75 -1.29
N LEU A 473 11.22 22.76 -0.59
CA LEU A 473 9.79 22.45 -0.67
C LEU A 473 8.94 23.39 0.20
N PHE A 474 9.52 23.86 1.30
CA PHE A 474 8.95 24.82 2.23
C PHE A 474 9.83 26.08 2.24
N ASP A 475 9.22 27.23 1.99
CA ASP A 475 9.88 28.54 2.09
C ASP A 475 10.06 28.94 3.58
#